data_AF-A0A1G5E267-F1
#
_entry.id   AF-A0A1G5E267-F1
#
_cell.length_a   1.000
_cell.length_b   1.000
_cell.length_c   1.000
_cell.angle_alpha   90.00
_cell.angle_beta   90.00
_cell.angle_gamma   90.00
#
_symmetry.space_group_name_H-M   'P 1'
#
loop_
_entity.id
_entity.type
_entity.pdbx_description
1 polymer ?
#
loop_
_entity_poly.entity_id
_entity_poly.type
_entity_poly.pdbx_seq_one_letter_code
_entity_poly.pdbx_strand_id
1 'polypeptide(L)'
;MIRYLDGDIFTGPAQTIVNTVNTVGVMGKGIALEFKKRYPAMFESYKLACEKKRLKTGRLMLFYEADHWVLNFPTKEHWRSPSRLEYIEQGLIRFTKIYAEYGITSIAFPKLGCGNGELDWKDVKPLMEKYLKDLPIDIYIYTGVIKDVIPEHKNQTDIVNWLRQNAKDLSFNGLCDDIRYNCSIVPYSFDYDGSTISIIWNNGIVFSQNGKEDQFLSEDDLFECWDYIRNKGIVKSDEKVLWNYFYGLMFALGYLSKVVINDDDMQVNGYQLNSGLGRSYSLEGITNVQCNNKKEL
;
A
#
# COMPACT_ATOMS: atom_id res chain seq x y z
N MET A 1 -5.37 24.69 -3.34
CA MET A 1 -6.23 24.38 -4.52
C MET A 1 -7.00 23.10 -4.22
N ILE A 2 -8.32 23.06 -4.44
CA ILE A 2 -9.13 21.83 -4.25
C ILE A 2 -9.21 21.06 -5.57
N ARG A 3 -8.92 19.76 -5.54
CA ARG A 3 -9.08 18.82 -6.66
C ARG A 3 -10.09 17.74 -6.27
N TYR A 4 -11.13 17.57 -7.08
CA TYR A 4 -12.09 16.48 -6.93
C TYR A 4 -11.60 15.27 -7.72
N LEU A 5 -11.52 14.12 -7.07
CA LEU A 5 -11.01 12.88 -7.64
C LEU A 5 -12.03 11.76 -7.47
N ASP A 6 -12.08 10.86 -8.44
CA ASP A 6 -12.67 9.54 -8.27
C ASP A 6 -11.53 8.52 -8.17
N GLY A 7 -11.59 7.61 -7.20
CA GLY A 7 -10.51 6.65 -6.94
C GLY A 7 -10.41 6.21 -5.48
N ASP A 8 -9.31 5.56 -5.12
CA ASP A 8 -9.01 5.18 -3.75
C ASP A 8 -8.19 6.26 -3.04
N ILE A 9 -8.63 6.66 -1.84
CA ILE A 9 -7.92 7.64 -1.01
C ILE A 9 -6.55 7.13 -0.57
N PHE A 10 -6.39 5.81 -0.39
CA PHE A 10 -5.17 5.22 0.14
C PHE A 10 -4.05 5.05 -0.90
N THR A 11 -4.33 5.37 -2.16
CA THR A 11 -3.33 5.43 -3.24
C THR A 11 -3.09 6.88 -3.71
N GLY A 12 -3.74 7.84 -3.04
CA GLY A 12 -3.66 9.25 -3.37
C GLY A 12 -2.29 9.86 -3.09
N PRO A 13 -1.91 10.95 -3.78
CA PRO A 13 -0.60 11.58 -3.61
C PRO A 13 -0.48 12.44 -2.33
N ALA A 14 -1.51 12.47 -1.47
CA ALA A 14 -1.57 13.34 -0.31
C ALA A 14 -0.69 12.81 0.84
N GLN A 15 0.02 13.70 1.51
CA GLN A 15 0.78 13.37 2.72
C GLN A 15 -0.16 12.89 3.84
N THR A 16 -1.29 13.56 4.02
CA THR A 16 -2.28 13.22 5.05
C THR A 16 -3.57 12.73 4.41
N ILE A 17 -4.15 11.66 4.95
CA ILE A 17 -5.46 11.12 4.54
C ILE A 17 -6.43 11.15 5.71
N VAL A 18 -7.70 11.46 5.42
CA VAL A 18 -8.71 11.67 6.46
C VAL A 18 -9.54 10.41 6.67
N ASN A 19 -9.52 9.93 7.91
CA ASN A 19 -10.40 8.86 8.37
C ASN A 19 -11.64 9.44 9.05
N THR A 20 -12.83 9.06 8.60
CA THR A 20 -14.08 9.49 9.25
C THR A 20 -14.46 8.54 10.38
N VAL A 21 -14.50 9.04 11.61
CA VAL A 21 -14.64 8.21 12.81
C VAL A 21 -15.83 8.62 13.67
N ASN A 22 -16.21 7.76 14.62
CA ASN A 22 -17.07 8.13 15.73
C ASN A 22 -16.24 8.47 16.98
N THR A 23 -16.89 8.73 18.11
CA THR A 23 -16.19 9.04 19.37
C THR A 23 -16.34 7.91 20.41
N VAL A 24 -16.79 6.72 20.00
CA VAL A 24 -17.00 5.56 20.88
C VAL A 24 -16.02 4.40 20.59
N GLY A 25 -14.99 4.63 19.78
CA GLY A 25 -13.89 3.67 19.61
C GLY A 25 -14.18 2.50 18.67
N VAL A 26 -15.20 2.61 17.80
CA VAL A 26 -15.58 1.52 16.88
C VAL A 26 -15.23 1.89 15.43
N MET A 27 -14.58 0.98 14.69
CA MET A 27 -14.36 1.10 13.24
C MET A 27 -14.82 -0.20 12.55
N GLY A 28 -16.13 -0.30 12.27
CA GLY A 28 -16.76 -1.56 11.87
C GLY A 28 -17.27 -1.62 10.43
N LYS A 29 -17.30 -0.51 9.69
CA LYS A 29 -17.81 -0.47 8.31
C LYS A 29 -17.25 0.71 7.51
N GLY A 30 -17.36 0.60 6.18
CA GLY A 30 -16.93 1.63 5.23
C GLY A 30 -15.45 1.97 5.38
N ILE A 31 -15.10 3.21 5.04
CA ILE A 31 -13.70 3.67 5.02
C ILE A 31 -12.97 3.47 6.37
N ALA A 32 -13.68 3.63 7.50
CA ALA A 32 -13.09 3.44 8.82
C ALA A 32 -12.62 2.00 9.07
N LEU A 33 -13.33 1.00 8.53
CA LEU A 33 -12.90 -0.40 8.63
C LEU A 33 -11.60 -0.63 7.85
N GLU A 34 -11.47 -0.03 6.67
CA GLU A 34 -10.24 -0.15 5.87
C GLU A 34 -9.06 0.55 6.55
N PHE A 35 -9.27 1.72 7.15
CA PHE A 35 -8.27 2.37 8.01
C PHE A 35 -7.85 1.49 9.18
N LYS A 36 -8.79 0.78 9.82
CA LYS A 36 -8.47 -0.16 10.91
C LYS A 36 -7.62 -1.34 10.43
N LYS A 37 -7.93 -1.90 9.26
CA LYS A 37 -7.17 -3.03 8.68
C LYS A 37 -5.76 -2.61 8.30
N ARG A 38 -5.60 -1.44 7.67
CA ARG A 38 -4.32 -0.93 7.16
C ARG A 38 -3.44 -0.34 8.25
N TYR A 39 -4.03 0.31 9.25
CA TYR A 39 -3.31 1.02 10.32
C TYR A 39 -3.76 0.54 11.72
N PRO A 40 -3.41 -0.70 12.13
CA PRO A 40 -3.86 -1.26 13.41
C PRO A 40 -3.34 -0.48 14.63
N ALA A 41 -2.10 0.05 14.58
CA ALA A 41 -1.54 0.86 15.66
C ALA A 41 -2.28 2.20 15.84
N MET A 42 -2.69 2.82 14.73
CA MET A 42 -3.56 3.99 14.72
C MET A 42 -4.91 3.67 15.38
N PHE A 43 -5.52 2.52 15.05
CA PHE A 43 -6.78 2.10 15.63
C PHE A 43 -6.72 1.92 17.15
N GLU A 44 -5.67 1.27 17.67
CA GLU A 44 -5.49 1.11 19.13
C GLU A 44 -5.35 2.46 19.83
N SER A 45 -4.57 3.38 19.24
CA SER A 45 -4.42 4.75 19.75
C SER A 45 -5.74 5.53 19.75
N TYR A 46 -6.50 5.41 18.67
CA TYR A 46 -7.84 6.01 18.53
C TYR A 46 -8.82 5.45 19.55
N LYS A 47 -8.84 4.12 19.75
CA LYS A 47 -9.72 3.45 20.70
C LYS A 47 -9.43 3.92 22.12
N LEU A 48 -8.15 3.98 22.51
CA LEU A 48 -7.73 4.51 23.82
C LEU A 48 -8.12 5.98 24.01
N ALA A 49 -8.01 6.80 22.95
CA ALA A 49 -8.42 8.20 23.00
C ALA A 49 -9.94 8.35 23.18
N CYS A 50 -10.74 7.47 22.58
CA CYS A 50 -12.20 7.41 22.77
C CYS A 50 -12.57 6.98 24.19
N GLU A 51 -11.96 5.90 24.70
CA GLU A 51 -12.17 5.40 26.07
C GLU A 51 -11.87 6.47 27.13
N LYS A 52 -10.79 7.24 26.92
CA LYS A 52 -10.41 8.37 27.78
C LYS A 52 -11.24 9.65 27.53
N LYS A 53 -12.25 9.60 26.65
CA LYS A 53 -13.10 10.74 26.24
C LYS A 53 -12.31 11.96 25.73
N ARG A 54 -11.11 11.71 25.18
CA ARG A 54 -10.20 12.75 24.67
C ARG A 54 -10.59 13.18 23.27
N LEU A 55 -11.08 12.24 22.46
CA LEU A 55 -11.61 12.50 21.13
C LEU A 55 -13.12 12.79 21.20
N LYS A 56 -13.54 13.92 20.63
CA LYS A 56 -14.93 14.40 20.55
C LYS A 56 -15.14 15.08 19.20
N THR A 57 -16.39 15.32 18.80
CA THR A 57 -16.71 16.18 17.65
C THR A 57 -16.01 17.54 17.79
N GLY A 58 -15.47 18.05 16.68
CA GLY A 58 -14.63 19.25 16.67
C GLY A 58 -13.19 19.07 17.18
N ARG A 59 -12.77 17.87 17.58
CA ARG A 59 -11.37 17.54 17.89
C ARG A 59 -10.81 16.55 16.89
N LEU A 60 -9.67 16.89 16.31
CA LEU A 60 -8.98 16.04 15.33
C LEU A 60 -7.80 15.33 16.00
N MET A 61 -7.54 14.10 15.58
CA MET A 61 -6.41 13.30 16.06
C MET A 61 -5.55 12.88 14.88
N LEU A 62 -4.33 13.41 14.81
CA LEU A 62 -3.34 13.04 13.82
C LEU A 62 -2.52 11.83 14.32
N PHE A 63 -2.26 10.90 13.43
CA PHE A 63 -1.38 9.75 13.64
C PHE A 63 -0.40 9.65 12.47
N TYR A 64 0.86 9.30 12.77
CA TYR A 64 1.93 9.25 11.78
C TYR A 64 2.18 7.81 11.35
N GLU A 65 2.22 7.58 10.04
CA GLU A 65 2.60 6.32 9.41
C GLU A 65 3.55 6.57 8.24
N ALA A 66 4.20 5.51 7.77
CA ALA A 66 5.27 5.60 6.77
C ALA A 66 4.76 6.01 5.38
N ASP A 67 3.56 5.60 4.99
CA ASP A 67 2.95 5.91 3.69
C ASP A 67 2.15 7.23 3.73
N HIS A 68 1.21 7.35 4.66
CA HIS A 68 0.36 8.53 4.83
C HIS A 68 0.15 8.83 6.31
N TRP A 69 0.09 10.11 6.67
CA TRP A 69 -0.43 10.48 7.97
C TRP A 69 -1.94 10.31 8.01
N VAL A 70 -2.49 9.86 9.13
CA VAL A 70 -3.92 9.60 9.28
C VAL A 70 -4.54 10.66 10.19
N LEU A 71 -5.41 11.49 9.63
CA LEU A 71 -6.20 12.45 10.40
C LEU A 71 -7.56 11.85 10.73
N ASN A 72 -7.73 11.37 11.96
CA ASN A 72 -9.01 10.92 12.47
C ASN A 72 -9.93 12.13 12.70
N PHE A 73 -11.00 12.17 11.93
CA PHE A 73 -11.98 13.26 11.88
C PHE A 73 -13.34 12.74 12.40
N PRO A 74 -13.73 13.11 13.64
CA PRO A 74 -15.00 12.68 14.20
C PRO A 74 -16.18 13.30 13.45
N THR A 75 -16.92 12.47 12.72
CA THR A 75 -18.15 12.86 12.01
C THR A 75 -19.41 12.36 12.72
N LYS A 76 -19.24 11.56 13.78
CA LYS A 76 -20.35 11.03 14.59
C LYS A 76 -19.94 10.97 16.05
N GLU A 77 -20.92 11.03 16.94
CA GLU A 77 -20.69 10.67 18.34
C GLU A 77 -20.79 9.16 18.52
N HIS A 78 -21.95 8.58 18.17
CA HIS A 78 -22.20 7.14 18.20
C HIS A 78 -22.35 6.57 16.78
N TRP A 79 -21.82 5.37 16.52
CA TRP A 79 -21.83 4.77 15.18
C TRP A 79 -23.23 4.43 14.64
N ARG A 80 -24.20 4.20 15.55
CA ARG A 80 -25.63 3.96 15.24
C ARG A 80 -26.41 5.24 14.86
N SER A 81 -25.87 6.42 15.15
CA SER A 81 -26.56 7.69 14.86
C SER A 81 -26.10 8.24 13.50
N PRO A 82 -26.94 9.03 12.79
CA PRO A 82 -26.50 9.74 11.60
C PRO A 82 -25.44 10.79 11.94
N SER A 83 -24.71 11.24 10.92
CA SER A 83 -23.81 12.39 11.02
C SER A 83 -24.63 13.68 11.07
N ARG A 84 -23.99 14.79 11.43
CA ARG A 84 -24.61 16.12 11.43
C ARG A 84 -23.68 17.14 10.79
N LEU A 85 -24.23 18.14 10.11
CA LEU A 85 -23.43 19.19 9.45
C LEU A 85 -22.58 19.96 10.46
N GLU A 86 -23.09 20.15 11.68
CA GLU A 86 -22.38 20.84 12.75
C GLU A 86 -21.09 20.10 13.14
N TYR A 87 -21.09 18.77 13.11
CA TYR A 87 -19.89 17.98 13.41
C TYR A 87 -18.82 18.18 12.33
N ILE A 88 -19.25 18.26 11.07
CA ILE A 88 -18.36 18.51 9.93
C ILE A 88 -17.79 19.91 10.01
N GLU A 89 -18.64 20.93 10.23
CA GLU A 89 -18.22 22.32 10.34
C GLU A 89 -17.23 22.53 11.49
N GLN A 90 -17.49 21.99 12.68
CA GLN A 90 -16.58 22.09 13.82
C GLN A 90 -15.22 21.46 13.52
N GLY A 91 -15.19 20.29 12.87
CA GLY A 91 -13.94 19.64 12.49
C GLY A 91 -13.17 20.43 11.43
N LEU A 92 -13.84 21.03 10.45
CA LEU A 92 -13.22 21.88 9.43
C LEU A 92 -12.65 23.16 10.04
N ILE A 93 -13.39 23.84 10.92
CA ILE A 93 -12.90 25.00 11.68
C ILE A 93 -11.66 24.64 12.50
N ARG A 94 -11.64 23.44 13.10
CA ARG A 94 -10.47 22.98 13.84
C ARG A 94 -9.29 22.71 12.91
N PHE A 95 -9.53 22.09 11.75
CA PHE A 95 -8.51 21.79 10.76
C PHE A 95 -7.80 23.06 10.27
N THR A 96 -8.56 24.09 9.87
CA THR A 96 -7.99 25.36 9.37
C THR A 96 -7.08 26.05 10.38
N LYS A 97 -7.26 25.78 11.68
CA LYS A 97 -6.43 26.34 12.75
C LYS A 97 -5.14 25.56 13.01
N ILE A 98 -5.11 24.25 12.75
CA ILE A 98 -4.01 23.38 13.22
C ILE A 98 -3.17 22.76 12.11
N TYR A 99 -3.63 22.77 10.86
CA TYR A 99 -2.95 22.03 9.78
C TYR A 99 -1.48 22.46 9.62
N ALA A 100 -1.21 23.77 9.70
CA ALA A 100 0.14 24.33 9.59
C ALA A 100 1.01 23.97 10.80
N GLU A 101 0.47 24.05 12.01
CA GLU A 101 1.17 23.64 13.24
C GLU A 101 1.53 22.16 13.23
N TYR A 102 0.69 21.34 12.61
CA TYR A 102 0.91 19.91 12.46
C TYR A 102 1.77 19.54 11.25
N GLY A 103 2.24 20.53 10.46
CA GLY A 103 3.10 20.30 9.31
C GLY A 103 2.41 19.62 8.13
N ILE A 104 1.08 19.70 8.03
CA ILE A 104 0.31 19.12 6.93
C ILE A 104 0.48 20.01 5.69
N THR A 105 1.15 19.48 4.66
CA THR A 105 1.41 20.20 3.40
C THR A 105 0.48 19.80 2.26
N SER A 106 -0.13 18.60 2.35
CA SER A 106 -1.20 18.15 1.47
C SER A 106 -2.15 17.17 2.17
N ILE A 107 -3.43 17.20 1.82
CA ILE A 107 -4.44 16.37 2.49
C ILE A 107 -5.54 15.85 1.56
N ALA A 108 -5.96 14.60 1.76
CA ALA A 108 -7.09 13.99 1.08
C ALA A 108 -8.28 13.77 2.04
N PHE A 109 -9.46 14.21 1.61
CA PHE A 109 -10.72 14.01 2.32
C PHE A 109 -11.64 13.05 1.55
N PRO A 110 -12.34 12.13 2.23
CA PRO A 110 -13.53 11.50 1.68
C PRO A 110 -14.73 12.48 1.76
N LYS A 111 -15.88 12.08 1.22
CA LYS A 111 -17.16 12.79 1.44
C LYS A 111 -17.57 12.71 2.93
N LEU A 112 -17.23 13.75 3.69
CA LEU A 112 -17.39 13.78 5.15
C LEU A 112 -18.85 13.59 5.57
N GLY A 113 -19.11 12.56 6.38
CA GLY A 113 -20.45 12.29 6.91
C GLY A 113 -21.49 11.84 5.87
N CYS A 114 -21.11 11.63 4.62
CA CYS A 114 -21.99 11.03 3.60
C CYS A 114 -22.01 9.49 3.69
N GLY A 115 -22.91 8.85 2.94
CA GLY A 115 -23.05 7.39 2.91
C GLY A 115 -23.56 6.87 4.25
N ASN A 116 -22.67 6.27 5.05
CA ASN A 116 -23.01 5.77 6.39
C ASN A 116 -23.47 6.87 7.37
N GLY A 117 -23.11 8.13 7.13
CA GLY A 117 -23.55 9.26 7.93
C GLY A 117 -24.80 9.96 7.43
N GLU A 118 -25.34 9.54 6.28
CA GLU A 118 -26.62 10.00 5.72
C GLU A 118 -26.73 11.50 5.38
N LEU A 119 -25.62 12.26 5.41
CA LEU A 119 -25.61 13.62 4.88
C LEU A 119 -25.62 13.63 3.35
N ASP A 120 -26.36 14.58 2.75
CA ASP A 120 -26.34 14.83 1.32
C ASP A 120 -25.03 15.54 0.93
N TRP A 121 -24.37 15.04 -0.11
CA TRP A 121 -23.17 15.65 -0.66
C TRP A 121 -23.41 17.08 -1.15
N LYS A 122 -24.63 17.41 -1.60
CA LYS A 122 -25.02 18.77 -2.00
C LYS A 122 -24.90 19.78 -0.86
N ASP A 123 -25.06 19.35 0.38
CA ASP A 123 -24.92 20.21 1.57
C ASP A 123 -23.47 20.19 2.11
N VAL A 124 -22.83 19.02 2.08
CA VAL A 124 -21.46 18.86 2.61
C VAL A 124 -20.42 19.54 1.71
N LYS A 125 -20.56 19.45 0.38
CA LYS A 125 -19.61 20.03 -0.59
C LYS A 125 -19.39 21.54 -0.37
N PRO A 126 -20.44 22.40 -0.38
CA PRO A 126 -20.24 23.84 -0.20
C PRO A 126 -19.66 24.16 1.19
N LEU A 127 -20.00 23.36 2.21
CA LEU A 127 -19.41 23.50 3.54
C LEU A 127 -17.91 23.21 3.53
N MET A 128 -17.47 22.15 2.85
CA MET A 128 -16.04 21.84 2.70
C MET A 128 -15.32 22.93 1.91
N GLU A 129 -15.86 23.36 0.76
CA GLU A 129 -15.28 24.43 -0.06
C GLU A 129 -15.13 25.74 0.73
N LYS A 130 -16.12 26.10 1.55
CA LYS A 130 -16.09 27.30 2.41
C LYS A 130 -14.83 27.36 3.30
N TYR A 131 -14.38 26.23 3.84
CA TYR A 131 -13.25 26.19 4.77
C TYR A 131 -11.91 25.80 4.13
N LEU A 132 -11.94 25.05 3.03
CA LEU A 132 -10.74 24.44 2.46
C LEU A 132 -10.16 25.22 1.28
N LYS A 133 -10.97 25.97 0.52
CA LYS A 133 -10.56 26.52 -0.78
C LYS A 133 -9.40 27.51 -0.70
N ASP A 134 -9.34 28.29 0.38
CA ASP A 134 -8.38 29.38 0.58
C ASP A 134 -7.11 28.92 1.30
N LEU A 135 -7.01 27.63 1.65
CA LEU A 135 -5.81 27.10 2.30
C LEU A 135 -4.66 26.95 1.29
N PRO A 136 -3.42 27.35 1.66
CA PRO A 136 -2.24 27.30 0.80
C PRO A 136 -1.61 25.90 0.74
N ILE A 137 -2.44 24.85 0.69
CA ILE A 137 -2.02 23.45 0.60
C ILE A 137 -2.78 22.73 -0.51
N ASP A 138 -2.25 21.61 -0.96
CA ASP A 138 -2.95 20.74 -1.90
C ASP A 138 -4.04 19.94 -1.18
N ILE A 139 -5.27 20.06 -1.68
CA ILE A 139 -6.44 19.41 -1.09
C ILE A 139 -7.11 18.55 -2.14
N TYR A 140 -7.29 17.28 -1.80
CA TYR A 140 -7.96 16.29 -2.64
C TYR A 140 -9.28 15.88 -1.98
N ILE A 141 -10.37 15.84 -2.74
CA ILE A 141 -11.67 15.36 -2.27
C ILE A 141 -12.10 14.18 -3.12
N TYR A 142 -12.21 13.01 -2.49
CA TYR A 142 -12.61 11.77 -3.14
C TYR A 142 -14.14 11.65 -3.17
N THR A 143 -14.74 11.81 -4.35
CA THR A 143 -16.19 11.90 -4.57
C THR A 143 -16.86 10.59 -4.93
N GLY A 144 -16.11 9.66 -5.47
CA GLY A 144 -16.57 8.35 -5.89
C GLY A 144 -15.42 7.36 -5.96
N VAL A 145 -15.77 6.08 -5.95
CA VAL A 145 -14.91 5.04 -6.51
C VAL A 145 -15.18 5.07 -8.01
N ILE A 146 -14.15 5.05 -8.85
CA ILE A 146 -14.33 4.90 -10.31
C ILE A 146 -15.24 3.67 -10.53
N LYS A 147 -16.43 3.86 -11.12
CA LYS A 147 -17.40 2.76 -11.32
C LYS A 147 -17.02 1.79 -12.45
N ASP A 148 -15.97 2.12 -13.20
CA ASP A 148 -15.25 1.18 -14.05
C ASP A 148 -14.23 0.33 -13.25
N VAL A 149 -14.39 0.28 -11.92
CA VAL A 149 -13.76 -0.75 -11.08
C VAL A 149 -14.51 -2.06 -11.30
N ILE A 150 -13.99 -2.80 -12.26
CA ILE A 150 -14.15 -4.25 -12.34
C ILE A 150 -13.83 -4.81 -10.94
N PRO A 151 -14.63 -5.76 -10.39
CA PRO A 151 -14.53 -6.22 -9.00
C PRO A 151 -13.09 -6.47 -8.52
N GLU A 152 -12.84 -6.34 -7.21
CA GLU A 152 -11.53 -6.45 -6.50
C GLU A 152 -10.59 -7.58 -6.98
N HIS A 153 -11.11 -8.58 -7.69
CA HIS A 153 -10.38 -9.66 -8.37
C HIS A 153 -9.70 -9.26 -9.70
N LYS A 154 -9.77 -7.99 -10.14
CA LYS A 154 -9.16 -7.53 -11.42
C LYS A 154 -8.11 -6.42 -11.29
N ASN A 155 -7.79 -5.95 -10.08
CA ASN A 155 -6.73 -4.96 -9.89
C ASN A 155 -5.41 -5.57 -9.37
N GLN A 156 -5.06 -6.72 -9.92
CA GLN A 156 -3.81 -7.42 -9.57
C GLN A 156 -2.60 -6.87 -10.32
N THR A 157 -2.76 -6.25 -11.49
CA THR A 157 -1.59 -5.82 -12.27
C THR A 157 -0.79 -4.74 -11.54
N ASP A 158 -1.42 -3.82 -10.83
CA ASP A 158 -0.72 -2.74 -10.11
C ASP A 158 -0.10 -3.20 -8.78
N ILE A 159 -0.79 -4.08 -8.04
CA ILE A 159 -0.24 -4.72 -6.84
C ILE A 159 0.91 -5.65 -7.23
N VAL A 160 0.74 -6.49 -8.25
CA VAL A 160 1.79 -7.35 -8.78
C VAL A 160 2.96 -6.52 -9.33
N ASN A 161 2.71 -5.41 -10.03
CA ASN A 161 3.78 -4.53 -10.50
C ASN A 161 4.52 -3.85 -9.34
N TRP A 162 3.82 -3.44 -8.27
CA TRP A 162 4.44 -2.89 -7.07
C TRP A 162 5.22 -3.95 -6.27
N LEU A 163 4.68 -5.17 -6.14
CA LEU A 163 5.33 -6.33 -5.51
C LEU A 163 6.61 -6.74 -6.27
N ARG A 164 6.56 -6.70 -7.61
CA ARG A 164 7.73 -6.92 -8.50
C ARG A 164 8.80 -5.85 -8.32
N GLN A 165 8.41 -4.59 -8.11
CA GLN A 165 9.34 -3.46 -7.93
C GLN A 165 9.96 -3.40 -6.53
N ASN A 166 9.32 -4.00 -5.51
CA ASN A 166 9.75 -4.00 -4.10
C ASN A 166 9.96 -5.41 -3.55
N ALA A 167 10.44 -6.35 -4.37
CA ALA A 167 10.52 -7.77 -4.04
C ALA A 167 11.34 -8.08 -2.77
N LYS A 168 12.25 -7.20 -2.37
CA LYS A 168 13.06 -7.34 -1.15
C LYS A 168 12.26 -7.18 0.14
N ASP A 169 11.21 -6.36 0.12
CA ASP A 169 10.36 -6.05 1.28
C ASP A 169 9.13 -6.98 1.36
N LEU A 170 9.01 -7.94 0.42
CA LEU A 170 7.93 -8.92 0.39
C LEU A 170 8.10 -9.97 1.51
N SER A 171 7.06 -10.13 2.32
CA SER A 171 6.98 -11.20 3.30
C SER A 171 6.79 -12.56 2.62
N PHE A 172 7.27 -13.63 3.25
CA PHE A 172 7.07 -15.00 2.73
C PHE A 172 5.60 -15.34 2.51
N ASN A 173 4.72 -14.93 3.43
CA ASN A 173 3.28 -15.12 3.29
C ASN A 173 2.73 -14.40 2.04
N GLY A 174 3.19 -13.17 1.78
CA GLY A 174 2.80 -12.41 0.58
C GLY A 174 3.24 -13.09 -0.72
N LEU A 175 4.42 -13.74 -0.72
CA LEU A 175 4.87 -14.56 -1.85
C LEU A 175 3.99 -15.80 -2.04
N CYS A 176 3.70 -16.54 -0.97
CA CYS A 176 2.85 -17.72 -1.03
C CYS A 176 1.45 -17.38 -1.55
N ASP A 177 0.89 -16.25 -1.12
CA ASP A 177 -0.42 -15.78 -1.59
C ASP A 177 -0.42 -15.44 -3.09
N ASP A 178 0.67 -14.84 -3.61
CA ASP A 178 0.82 -14.58 -5.05
C ASP A 178 0.95 -15.89 -5.86
N ILE A 179 1.74 -16.85 -5.39
CA ILE A 179 1.87 -18.16 -6.06
C ILE A 179 0.53 -18.91 -6.04
N ARG A 180 -0.15 -18.96 -4.88
CA ARG A 180 -1.50 -19.55 -4.75
C ARG A 180 -2.49 -18.91 -5.71
N TYR A 181 -2.42 -17.59 -5.85
CA TYR A 181 -3.28 -16.86 -6.76
C TYR A 181 -3.05 -17.29 -8.22
N ASN A 182 -1.80 -17.33 -8.68
CA ASN A 182 -1.45 -17.72 -10.05
C ASN A 182 -1.84 -19.18 -10.37
N CYS A 183 -1.92 -20.05 -9.36
CA CYS A 183 -2.33 -21.45 -9.50
C CYS A 183 -3.81 -21.73 -9.18
N SER A 184 -4.61 -20.70 -8.86
CA SER A 184 -5.94 -20.87 -8.26
C SER A 184 -7.03 -21.40 -9.21
N ILE A 185 -6.89 -21.11 -10.51
CA ILE A 185 -7.90 -21.46 -11.53
C ILE A 185 -7.37 -22.60 -12.43
N VAL A 186 -6.11 -22.50 -12.85
CA VAL A 186 -5.41 -23.50 -13.65
C VAL A 186 -3.97 -23.59 -13.15
N PRO A 187 -3.27 -24.73 -13.39
CA PRO A 187 -1.84 -24.80 -13.14
C PRO A 187 -1.11 -23.66 -13.85
N TYR A 188 -0.22 -22.97 -13.13
CA TYR A 188 0.60 -21.92 -13.73
C TYR A 188 1.78 -22.56 -14.46
N SER A 189 1.96 -22.24 -15.74
CA SER A 189 3.04 -22.81 -16.55
C SER A 189 4.09 -21.77 -16.94
N PHE A 190 5.35 -22.16 -16.89
CA PHE A 190 6.48 -21.33 -17.32
C PHE A 190 7.54 -22.18 -18.01
N ASP A 191 8.34 -21.54 -18.87
CA ASP A 191 9.45 -22.20 -19.54
C ASP A 191 10.74 -22.10 -18.71
N TYR A 192 11.36 -23.24 -18.49
CA TYR A 192 12.65 -23.36 -17.81
C TYR A 192 13.54 -24.33 -18.57
N ASP A 193 14.71 -23.87 -18.98
CA ASP A 193 15.74 -24.65 -19.68
C ASP A 193 15.20 -25.45 -20.90
N GLY A 194 14.38 -24.79 -21.72
CA GLY A 194 13.80 -25.38 -22.93
C GLY A 194 12.64 -26.35 -22.69
N SER A 195 12.18 -26.50 -21.44
CA SER A 195 11.03 -27.31 -21.07
C SER A 195 9.93 -26.48 -20.42
N THR A 196 8.67 -26.82 -20.67
CA THR A 196 7.53 -26.22 -19.98
C THR A 196 7.29 -26.95 -18.66
N ILE A 197 7.30 -26.21 -17.57
CA ILE A 197 7.00 -26.67 -16.21
C ILE A 197 5.66 -26.07 -15.80
N SER A 198 4.77 -26.90 -15.26
CA SER A 198 3.50 -26.47 -14.68
C SER A 198 3.54 -26.62 -13.16
N ILE A 199 2.91 -25.70 -12.44
CA ILE A 199 2.83 -25.75 -10.99
C ILE A 199 1.40 -25.72 -10.48
N ILE A 200 1.18 -26.40 -9.36
CA ILE A 200 -0.01 -26.27 -8.52
C ILE A 200 0.39 -26.04 -7.08
N TRP A 201 -0.47 -25.37 -6.32
CA TRP A 201 -0.28 -25.19 -4.89
C TRP A 201 -0.98 -26.29 -4.09
N ASN A 202 -0.24 -26.98 -3.22
CA ASN A 202 -0.77 -27.99 -2.30
C ASN A 202 0.10 -28.07 -1.04
N ASN A 203 -0.09 -27.15 -0.08
CA ASN A 203 0.76 -27.01 1.12
C ASN A 203 2.26 -26.93 0.79
N GLY A 204 2.57 -26.25 -0.31
CA GLY A 204 3.85 -26.30 -1.02
C GLY A 204 3.61 -26.24 -2.52
N ILE A 205 4.68 -26.31 -3.31
CA ILE A 205 4.61 -26.26 -4.77
C ILE A 205 4.83 -27.66 -5.33
N VAL A 206 3.89 -28.14 -6.14
CA VAL A 206 4.09 -29.34 -6.95
C VAL A 206 4.48 -28.88 -8.35
N PHE A 207 5.66 -29.29 -8.82
CA PHE A 207 6.16 -29.06 -10.16
C PHE A 207 5.89 -30.29 -11.03
N SER A 208 5.18 -30.10 -12.13
CA SER A 208 4.88 -31.11 -13.13
C SER A 208 5.56 -30.77 -14.46
N GLN A 209 6.25 -31.75 -15.04
CA GLN A 209 6.89 -31.64 -16.34
C GLN A 209 6.43 -32.80 -17.23
N ASN A 210 6.11 -32.52 -18.50
CA ASN A 210 5.67 -33.55 -19.44
C ASN A 210 6.65 -34.73 -19.49
N GLY A 211 6.15 -35.93 -19.13
CA GLY A 211 6.92 -37.18 -19.17
C GLY A 211 7.85 -37.43 -17.98
N LYS A 212 7.76 -36.65 -16.89
CA LYS A 212 8.50 -36.88 -15.63
C LYS A 212 7.56 -36.98 -14.44
N GLU A 213 8.05 -37.58 -13.35
CA GLU A 213 7.35 -37.61 -12.07
C GLU A 213 7.27 -36.22 -11.44
N ASP A 214 6.12 -35.92 -10.84
CA ASP A 214 5.86 -34.68 -10.11
C ASP A 214 6.85 -34.52 -8.95
N GLN A 215 7.38 -33.31 -8.82
CA GLN A 215 8.35 -32.97 -7.78
C GLN A 215 7.70 -32.00 -6.79
N PHE A 216 7.74 -32.32 -5.49
CA PHE A 216 7.11 -31.52 -4.46
C PHE A 216 8.16 -30.72 -3.66
N LEU A 217 7.89 -29.43 -3.47
CA LEU A 217 8.66 -28.52 -2.64
C LEU A 217 7.77 -28.04 -1.48
N SER A 218 8.15 -28.39 -0.25
CA SER A 218 7.38 -28.03 0.94
C SER A 218 7.39 -26.52 1.22
N GLU A 219 6.45 -26.02 2.04
CA GLU A 219 6.47 -24.61 2.47
C GLU A 219 7.75 -24.26 3.25
N ASP A 220 8.31 -25.18 4.03
CA ASP A 220 9.55 -24.95 4.78
C ASP A 220 10.75 -24.80 3.83
N ASP A 221 10.89 -25.69 2.85
CA ASP A 221 11.96 -25.60 1.83
C ASP A 221 11.79 -24.36 0.94
N LEU A 222 10.55 -23.99 0.65
CA LEU A 222 10.20 -22.79 -0.10
C LEU A 222 10.62 -21.52 0.67
N PHE A 223 10.39 -21.50 1.99
CA PHE A 223 10.82 -20.42 2.86
C PHE A 223 12.34 -20.28 2.87
N GLU A 224 13.06 -21.38 3.04
CA GLU A 224 14.52 -21.39 3.01
C GLU A 224 15.06 -20.84 1.68
N CYS A 225 14.45 -21.28 0.57
CA CYS A 225 14.86 -20.82 -0.76
C CYS A 225 14.59 -19.33 -0.96
N TRP A 226 13.40 -18.84 -0.57
CA TRP A 226 13.04 -17.43 -0.67
C TRP A 226 13.91 -16.55 0.23
N ASP A 227 14.17 -16.98 1.46
CA ASP A 227 15.03 -16.25 2.39
C ASP A 227 16.47 -16.17 1.87
N TYR A 228 16.98 -17.25 1.28
CA TYR A 228 18.29 -17.27 0.63
C TYR A 228 18.37 -16.24 -0.50
N ILE A 229 17.37 -16.18 -1.39
CA ILE A 229 17.29 -15.19 -2.49
C ILE A 229 17.30 -13.76 -1.94
N ARG A 230 16.49 -13.46 -0.92
CA ARG A 230 16.39 -12.12 -0.31
C ARG A 230 17.69 -11.67 0.35
N ASN A 231 18.38 -12.59 1.01
CA ASN A 231 19.63 -12.31 1.71
C ASN A 231 20.81 -12.13 0.75
N LYS A 232 20.90 -12.96 -0.28
CA LYS A 232 22.02 -12.92 -1.24
C LYS A 232 21.83 -11.87 -2.35
N GLY A 233 20.59 -11.64 -2.77
CA GLY A 233 20.24 -10.69 -3.85
C GLY A 233 20.65 -11.13 -5.25
N ILE A 234 21.71 -11.93 -5.39
CA ILE A 234 22.14 -12.60 -6.63
C ILE A 234 22.35 -14.08 -6.29
N VAL A 235 21.75 -14.96 -7.09
CA VAL A 235 21.83 -16.42 -6.92
C VAL A 235 22.28 -17.08 -8.21
N LYS A 236 23.12 -18.11 -8.10
CA LYS A 236 23.56 -18.97 -9.21
C LYS A 236 22.68 -20.22 -9.28
N SER A 237 22.69 -20.90 -10.42
CA SER A 237 22.09 -22.24 -10.55
C SER A 237 22.61 -23.14 -9.42
N ASP A 238 21.69 -23.74 -8.68
CA ASP A 238 21.97 -24.56 -7.50
C ASP A 238 22.13 -26.03 -7.90
N GLU A 239 22.78 -26.85 -7.07
CA GLU A 239 22.80 -28.30 -7.26
C GLU A 239 21.40 -28.91 -6.98
N LYS A 240 20.59 -28.22 -6.16
CA LYS A 240 19.20 -28.59 -5.88
C LYS A 240 18.29 -28.24 -7.08
N VAL A 241 17.88 -29.27 -7.81
CA VAL A 241 16.98 -29.16 -8.99
C VAL A 241 15.69 -28.38 -8.68
N LEU A 242 15.08 -28.60 -7.52
CA LEU A 242 13.85 -27.90 -7.11
C LEU A 242 14.04 -26.39 -6.89
N TRP A 243 15.20 -25.96 -6.38
CA TRP A 243 15.52 -24.55 -6.18
C TRP A 243 15.68 -23.84 -7.52
N ASN A 244 16.26 -24.53 -8.51
CA ASN A 244 16.36 -24.03 -9.87
C ASN A 244 14.98 -23.82 -10.53
N TYR A 245 14.05 -24.76 -10.35
CA TYR A 245 12.67 -24.57 -10.81
C TYR A 245 11.99 -23.41 -10.11
N PHE A 246 12.25 -23.23 -8.82
CA PHE A 246 11.76 -22.07 -8.08
C PHE A 246 12.35 -20.75 -8.58
N TYR A 247 13.65 -20.68 -8.90
CA TYR A 247 14.25 -19.50 -9.53
C TYR A 247 13.60 -19.19 -10.88
N GLY A 248 13.35 -20.23 -11.69
CA GLY A 248 12.61 -20.12 -12.95
C GLY A 248 11.21 -19.55 -12.77
N LEU A 249 10.48 -20.05 -11.76
CA LEU A 249 9.15 -19.55 -11.40
C LEU A 249 9.21 -18.07 -10.97
N MET A 250 10.14 -17.69 -10.10
CA MET A 250 10.30 -16.32 -9.63
C MET A 250 10.69 -15.36 -10.76
N PHE A 251 11.47 -15.82 -11.74
CA PHE A 251 11.75 -15.08 -12.97
C PHE A 251 10.48 -14.90 -13.82
N ALA A 252 9.69 -15.97 -14.02
CA ALA A 252 8.45 -15.91 -14.80
C ALA A 252 7.39 -15.00 -14.15
N LEU A 253 7.33 -14.98 -12.82
CA LEU A 253 6.46 -14.08 -12.05
C LEU A 253 7.01 -12.64 -11.99
N GLY A 254 8.26 -12.39 -12.39
CA GLY A 254 8.88 -11.07 -12.50
C GLY A 254 9.60 -10.58 -11.23
N TYR A 255 9.84 -11.44 -10.25
CA TYR A 255 10.61 -11.12 -9.04
C TYR A 255 12.12 -11.14 -9.29
N LEU A 256 12.57 -11.94 -10.27
CA LEU A 256 13.98 -12.05 -10.64
C LEU A 256 14.22 -11.57 -12.06
N SER A 257 15.44 -11.12 -12.32
CA SER A 257 15.99 -10.90 -13.67
C SER A 257 17.13 -11.87 -13.93
N LYS A 258 17.26 -12.36 -15.17
CA LYS A 258 18.44 -13.17 -15.56
C LYS A 258 19.69 -12.30 -15.58
N VAL A 259 20.77 -12.82 -15.02
CA VAL A 259 22.08 -12.17 -15.02
C VAL A 259 23.18 -13.18 -15.37
N VAL A 260 24.29 -12.68 -15.92
CA VAL A 260 25.52 -13.46 -16.08
C VAL A 260 26.48 -13.01 -14.99
N ILE A 261 26.88 -13.94 -14.14
CA ILE A 261 27.85 -13.72 -13.06
C ILE A 261 29.23 -14.04 -13.65
N ASN A 262 30.13 -13.05 -13.65
CA ASN A 262 31.52 -13.22 -14.07
C ASN A 262 32.38 -13.35 -12.81
N ASP A 263 32.95 -14.54 -12.59
CA ASP A 263 33.81 -14.81 -11.43
C ASP A 263 35.08 -15.52 -11.95
N ASP A 264 36.26 -14.92 -11.74
CA ASP A 264 37.61 -15.44 -12.07
C ASP A 264 37.66 -16.44 -13.25
N ASP A 265 37.43 -15.95 -14.47
CA ASP A 265 37.46 -16.67 -15.77
C ASP A 265 36.29 -17.64 -16.09
N MET A 266 35.26 -17.73 -15.25
CA MET A 266 34.02 -18.48 -15.56
C MET A 266 32.79 -17.57 -15.68
N GLN A 267 32.01 -17.77 -16.74
CA GLN A 267 30.70 -17.16 -16.91
C GLN A 267 29.62 -18.14 -16.47
N VAL A 268 28.89 -17.79 -15.42
CA VAL A 268 27.81 -18.64 -14.88
C VAL A 268 26.49 -17.88 -14.98
N ASN A 269 25.47 -18.54 -15.55
CA ASN A 269 24.12 -18.00 -15.58
C ASN A 269 23.52 -18.00 -14.17
N GLY A 270 22.80 -16.93 -13.84
CA GLY A 270 22.15 -16.78 -12.55
C GLY A 270 20.96 -15.84 -12.61
N TYR A 271 20.47 -15.48 -11.43
CA TYR A 271 19.31 -14.63 -11.24
C TYR A 271 19.62 -13.53 -10.22
N GLN A 272 19.13 -12.33 -10.48
CA GLN A 272 19.20 -11.19 -9.57
C GLN A 272 17.79 -10.83 -9.09
N LEU A 273 17.65 -10.59 -7.79
CA LEU A 273 16.42 -10.08 -7.19
C LEU A 273 16.16 -8.64 -7.61
N ASN A 274 14.98 -8.39 -8.18
CA ASN A 274 14.54 -7.07 -8.58
C ASN A 274 14.27 -6.21 -7.33
N SER A 275 15.28 -5.49 -6.87
CA SER A 275 15.26 -4.76 -5.58
C SER A 275 15.57 -3.26 -5.69
N GLY A 276 15.39 -2.66 -6.87
CA GLY A 276 15.92 -1.31 -7.12
C GLY A 276 15.31 -0.46 -8.24
N LEU A 277 14.15 -0.78 -8.81
CA LEU A 277 13.55 0.06 -9.86
C LEU A 277 12.85 1.33 -9.34
N GLY A 278 12.85 1.55 -8.02
CA GLY A 278 12.26 2.73 -7.36
C GLY A 278 13.26 3.68 -6.67
N ARG A 279 14.58 3.47 -6.79
CA ARG A 279 15.60 4.39 -6.26
C ARG A 279 16.37 5.10 -7.36
N SER A 280 15.66 5.69 -8.32
CA SER A 280 16.24 6.86 -9.00
C SER A 280 16.11 8.03 -8.04
N TYR A 281 17.16 8.26 -7.25
CA TYR A 281 17.40 9.61 -6.75
C TYR A 281 17.29 10.55 -7.94
N SER A 282 16.49 11.61 -7.81
CA SER A 282 16.60 12.77 -8.68
C SER A 282 18.00 13.35 -8.48
N LEU A 283 18.99 12.80 -9.17
CA LEU A 283 20.23 13.47 -9.48
C LEU A 283 19.94 14.51 -10.57
N GLU A 284 19.07 15.47 -10.26
CA GLU A 284 19.24 16.78 -10.83
C GLU A 284 20.44 17.39 -10.12
N GLY A 285 21.55 17.43 -10.86
CA GLY A 285 22.82 17.92 -10.37
C GLY A 285 22.66 19.31 -9.76
N ILE A 286 22.94 19.40 -8.46
CA ILE A 286 23.32 20.65 -7.81
C ILE A 286 24.68 21.04 -8.41
N THR A 287 24.63 21.65 -9.58
CA THR A 287 25.67 22.53 -10.08
C THR A 287 25.16 23.94 -9.89
N ASN A 288 25.40 24.48 -8.69
CA ASN A 288 25.88 25.84 -8.54
C ASN A 288 26.32 26.07 -7.10
N VAL A 289 27.64 26.03 -6.96
CA VAL A 289 28.36 26.72 -5.89
C VAL A 289 28.04 28.21 -6.01
N GLN A 290 27.32 28.76 -5.04
CA GLN A 290 27.61 30.12 -4.57
C GLN A 290 27.49 30.17 -3.04
N CYS A 291 28.67 30.31 -2.43
CA CYS A 291 28.81 30.86 -1.09
C CYS A 291 28.01 32.15 -0.95
N ASN A 292 27.24 32.29 0.13
CA ASN A 292 27.27 33.49 0.96
C ASN A 292 26.56 33.28 2.32
N ASN A 293 27.39 33.11 3.34
CA ASN A 293 27.36 33.76 4.65
C ASN A 293 26.08 34.44 5.18
N LYS A 294 25.80 34.14 6.46
CA LYS A 294 25.16 34.97 7.51
C LYS A 294 23.63 35.18 7.36
N LYS A 295 22.78 35.14 8.38
CA LYS A 295 22.93 35.31 9.84
C LYS A 295 21.64 34.86 10.55
N GLU A 296 21.80 34.57 11.83
CA GLU A 296 20.82 34.61 12.94
C GLU A 296 19.56 35.45 12.71
N LEU A 297 18.39 34.84 12.97
CA LEU A 297 17.45 35.17 14.06
C LEU A 297 16.36 34.10 14.15
#